data_AF-A0A6G5A6U5-F1
#
_entry.id   AF-A0A6G5A6U5-F1
#
_cell.length_a   1.000
_cell.length_b   1.000
_cell.length_c   1.000
_cell.angle_alpha   90.00
_cell.angle_beta   90.00
_cell.angle_gamma   90.00
#
_symmetry.space_group_name_H-M   'P 1'
#
loop_
_entity.id
_entity.type
_entity.pdbx_description
1 polymer ?
#
loop_
_entity_poly.entity_id
_entity_poly.type
_entity_poly.pdbx_seq_one_letter_code
_entity_poly.pdbx_strand_id
1 'polypeptide(L)'
;MSRRVIVALVVSAFLAAPAKSTDEAADYSSTEGAEISLADAEIYRFDYFMNTSEDIWVYNTTESQPKGCKKDKKHNETTTRIVFVRSHQEGNDTKNATLIGDFVNYFENYTYYDVMDISGDKSGVYAERLYYMSTDRNCGLVQVFAAARYKDDYNVWNELRVRGRPEYSSLDEECRKEYEAYAEAITNKRNLTSPYRRDCR
;
A
#
# COMPACT_ATOMS: atom_id res chain seq x y z
N MET A 1 -14.01 -17.62 40.74
CA MET A 1 -12.61 -17.99 40.42
C MET A 1 -12.33 -17.58 38.98
N SER A 2 -11.53 -16.54 38.82
CA SER A 2 -11.20 -15.88 37.56
C SER A 2 -10.14 -16.69 36.79
N ARG A 3 -10.42 -17.08 35.54
CA ARG A 3 -9.42 -17.64 34.62
C ARG A 3 -8.96 -16.53 33.69
N ARG A 4 -7.70 -16.12 33.85
CA ARG A 4 -7.00 -15.20 32.95
C ARG A 4 -6.65 -15.96 31.67
N VAL A 5 -7.10 -15.46 30.52
CA VAL A 5 -6.63 -15.91 29.20
C VAL A 5 -5.40 -15.08 28.87
N ILE A 6 -4.26 -15.74 28.71
CA ILE A 6 -3.01 -15.12 28.25
C ILE A 6 -3.06 -15.13 26.73
N VAL A 7 -3.18 -13.94 26.13
CA VAL A 7 -3.02 -13.74 24.69
C VAL A 7 -1.52 -13.59 24.43
N ALA A 8 -0.92 -14.54 23.73
CA ALA A 8 0.46 -14.44 23.27
C ALA A 8 0.51 -13.53 22.05
N LEU A 9 1.10 -12.34 22.21
CA LEU A 9 1.46 -11.44 21.12
C LEU A 9 2.77 -11.94 20.48
N VAL A 10 2.69 -12.35 19.21
CA VAL A 10 3.87 -12.60 18.38
C VAL A 10 4.34 -11.23 17.87
N VAL A 11 5.41 -10.71 18.46
CA VAL A 11 6.10 -9.51 18.00
C VAL A 11 7.10 -9.93 16.93
N SER A 12 6.78 -9.66 15.67
CA SER A 12 7.74 -9.80 14.57
C SER A 12 8.66 -8.58 14.57
N ALA A 13 9.95 -8.81 14.82
CA ALA A 13 10.99 -7.80 14.82
C ALA A 13 11.22 -7.25 13.39
N PHE A 14 11.14 -5.93 13.23
CA PHE A 14 11.65 -5.24 12.04
C PHE A 14 13.19 -5.20 12.10
N LEU A 15 13.83 -5.76 11.07
CA LEU A 15 15.26 -5.59 10.83
C LEU A 15 15.48 -4.22 10.19
N ALA A 16 16.06 -3.29 10.95
CA ALA A 16 16.55 -2.01 10.43
C ALA A 16 17.77 -2.24 9.52
N ALA A 17 17.78 -1.59 8.34
CA ALA A 17 18.96 -1.48 7.50
C ALA A 17 20.01 -0.55 8.15
N PRO A 18 21.32 -0.77 7.91
CA PRO A 18 22.36 0.00 8.59
C PRO A 18 22.52 1.40 8.00
N ALA A 19 22.36 2.42 8.85
CA ALA A 19 22.81 3.78 8.57
C ALA A 19 24.36 3.85 8.61
N LYS A 20 24.92 4.62 7.67
CA LYS A 20 26.34 4.81 7.44
C LYS A 20 26.96 5.66 8.57
N SER A 21 27.97 5.13 9.26
CA SER A 21 28.67 5.79 10.36
C SER A 21 29.70 6.81 9.88
N THR A 22 29.81 7.91 10.64
CA THR A 22 31.05 8.66 10.82
C THR A 22 31.40 8.59 12.31
N ASP A 23 32.66 8.27 12.58
CA ASP A 23 33.23 7.83 13.85
C ASP A 23 33.15 8.85 15.00
N GLU A 24 32.80 8.39 16.20
CA GLU A 24 33.59 8.61 17.43
C GLU A 24 33.13 7.67 18.57
N ALA A 25 34.08 7.16 19.35
CA ALA A 25 33.93 6.06 20.27
C ALA A 25 33.60 6.49 21.72
N ALA A 26 32.62 5.83 22.34
CA ALA A 26 32.49 5.58 23.79
C ALA A 26 31.45 4.46 23.97
N ASP A 27 31.84 3.25 24.36
CA ASP A 27 31.95 2.70 25.72
C ASP A 27 30.61 2.19 26.34
N TYR A 28 30.54 0.86 26.41
CA TYR A 28 29.80 -0.09 27.23
C TYR A 28 28.34 0.15 27.74
N SER A 29 27.46 -0.77 27.32
CA SER A 29 26.42 -1.47 28.11
C SER A 29 25.20 -0.70 28.65
N SER A 30 24.04 -0.94 28.04
CA SER A 30 23.01 -1.84 28.61
C SER A 30 21.76 -1.89 27.72
N THR A 31 21.14 -3.06 27.71
CA THR A 31 19.84 -3.40 27.11
C THR A 31 18.69 -2.62 27.74
N GLU A 32 18.03 -1.76 26.99
CA GLU A 32 16.64 -1.36 27.23
C GLU A 32 15.89 -1.25 25.89
N GLY A 33 14.67 -1.76 25.88
CA GLY A 33 13.85 -1.91 24.68
C GLY A 33 13.59 -0.57 24.01
N ALA A 34 13.93 -0.47 22.74
CA ALA A 34 13.46 0.61 21.89
C ALA A 34 11.94 0.48 21.72
N GLU A 35 11.18 1.23 22.52
CA GLU A 35 9.90 1.73 22.07
C GLU A 35 10.19 2.60 20.84
N ILE A 36 9.92 2.06 19.65
CA ILE A 36 9.85 2.86 18.45
C ILE A 36 8.67 3.81 18.67
N SER A 37 8.97 5.08 18.96
CA SER A 37 7.95 6.09 19.04
C SER A 37 7.31 6.19 17.65
N LEU A 38 5.99 5.97 17.58
CA LEU A 38 5.18 6.13 16.37
C LEU A 38 5.22 7.58 15.82
N ALA A 39 5.92 8.50 16.49
CA ALA A 39 6.04 9.90 16.12
C ALA A 39 6.90 10.13 14.86
N ASP A 40 7.72 9.16 14.46
CA ASP A 40 8.64 9.31 13.32
C ASP A 40 8.22 8.54 12.06
N ALA A 41 7.06 7.88 12.07
CA ALA A 41 6.54 7.23 10.87
C ALA A 41 6.14 8.32 9.86
N GLU A 42 6.84 8.40 8.73
CA GLU A 42 6.46 9.30 7.63
C GLU A 42 5.05 8.93 7.13
N ILE A 43 4.15 9.92 7.12
CA ILE A 43 2.77 9.73 6.67
C ILE A 43 2.63 10.27 5.26
N TYR A 44 2.28 9.39 4.34
CA TYR A 44 2.12 9.74 2.93
C TYR A 44 0.68 10.13 2.62
N ARG A 45 0.53 11.21 1.84
CA ARG A 45 -0.75 11.80 1.47
C ARG A 45 -1.37 11.05 0.29
N PHE A 46 -2.37 10.21 0.57
CA PHE A 46 -3.05 9.41 -0.44
C PHE A 46 -3.87 10.29 -1.40
N ASP A 47 -4.49 11.36 -0.92
CA ASP A 47 -5.10 12.38 -1.76
C ASP A 47 -4.08 12.98 -2.75
N TYR A 48 -2.84 13.24 -2.32
CA TYR A 48 -1.80 13.74 -3.22
C TYR A 48 -1.36 12.69 -4.23
N PHE A 49 -1.32 11.42 -3.82
CA PHE A 49 -1.00 10.30 -4.70
C PHE A 49 -2.09 10.01 -5.75
N MET A 50 -3.36 10.23 -5.42
CA MET A 50 -4.47 10.05 -6.36
C MET A 50 -4.68 11.28 -7.26
N ASN A 51 -4.19 12.46 -6.86
CA ASN A 51 -4.29 13.68 -7.64
C ASN A 51 -3.34 13.69 -8.85
N THR A 52 -3.73 12.99 -9.91
CA THR A 52 -3.06 12.98 -11.21
C THR A 52 -4.08 12.89 -12.35
N SER A 53 -3.71 13.34 -13.55
CA SER A 53 -4.48 13.12 -14.79
C SER A 53 -4.10 11.81 -15.49
N GLU A 54 -3.02 11.17 -15.06
CA GLU A 54 -2.53 9.91 -15.61
C GLU A 54 -3.27 8.70 -15.02
N ASP A 55 -3.20 7.58 -15.72
CA ASP A 55 -3.64 6.30 -15.16
C ASP A 55 -2.67 5.87 -14.04
N ILE A 56 -3.21 5.28 -12.97
CA ILE A 56 -2.45 4.68 -11.87
C ILE A 56 -2.56 3.16 -12.02
N TRP A 57 -1.49 2.51 -12.44
CA TRP A 57 -1.47 1.07 -12.67
C TRP A 57 -1.06 0.31 -11.42
N VAL A 58 -1.68 -0.85 -11.21
CA VAL A 58 -1.15 -1.85 -10.29
C VAL A 58 0.00 -2.56 -10.99
N TYR A 59 1.22 -2.18 -10.65
CA TYR A 59 2.42 -2.72 -11.26
C TYR A 59 2.71 -4.12 -10.75
N ASN A 60 2.82 -4.27 -9.43
CA ASN A 60 2.99 -5.56 -8.75
C ASN A 60 1.98 -5.68 -7.61
N THR A 61 1.63 -6.91 -7.26
CA THR A 61 0.76 -7.18 -6.13
C THR A 61 1.03 -8.53 -5.46
N THR A 62 0.64 -8.62 -4.19
CA THR A 62 0.60 -9.87 -3.43
C THR A 62 -0.80 -10.51 -3.40
N GLU A 63 -1.77 -9.96 -4.13
CA GLU A 63 -3.08 -10.59 -4.33
C GLU A 63 -2.89 -11.96 -4.98
N SER A 64 -3.57 -12.99 -4.46
CA SER A 64 -3.36 -14.38 -4.90
C SER A 64 -3.83 -14.66 -6.34
N GLN A 65 -4.83 -13.91 -6.82
CA GLN A 65 -5.41 -14.06 -8.16
C GLN A 65 -5.67 -12.68 -8.76
N PRO A 66 -4.61 -11.93 -9.12
CA PRO A 66 -4.78 -10.55 -9.51
C PRO A 66 -5.43 -10.43 -10.88
N LYS A 67 -6.31 -9.44 -11.02
CA LYS A 67 -6.89 -9.09 -12.31
C LYS A 67 -5.85 -8.39 -13.18
N GLY A 68 -5.69 -8.88 -14.41
CA GLY A 68 -4.72 -8.30 -15.36
C GLY A 68 -5.05 -6.86 -15.74
N CYS A 69 -4.03 -6.08 -16.06
CA CYS A 69 -4.16 -4.68 -16.51
C CYS A 69 -5.03 -3.82 -15.57
N LYS A 70 -4.93 -4.05 -14.26
CA LYS A 70 -5.67 -3.28 -13.26
C LYS A 70 -5.11 -1.85 -13.18
N LYS A 71 -5.98 -0.86 -13.30
CA LYS A 71 -5.66 0.56 -13.15
C LYS A 71 -6.80 1.36 -12.55
N ASP A 72 -6.43 2.48 -11.93
CA ASP A 72 -7.35 3.52 -11.49
C ASP A 72 -7.15 4.78 -12.32
N LYS A 73 -8.26 5.40 -12.73
CA LYS A 73 -8.25 6.69 -13.41
C LYS A 73 -9.11 7.68 -12.66
N LYS A 74 -8.50 8.77 -12.21
CA LYS A 74 -9.23 9.86 -11.57
C LYS A 74 -10.27 10.44 -12.53
N HIS A 75 -11.49 10.62 -12.04
CA HIS A 75 -12.56 11.31 -12.76
C HIS A 75 -12.82 12.70 -12.18
N ASN A 76 -12.98 12.80 -10.85
CA ASN A 76 -13.15 14.06 -10.15
C ASN A 76 -12.61 13.93 -8.72
N GLU A 77 -12.23 15.06 -8.11
CA GLU A 77 -11.66 15.07 -6.77
C GLU A 77 -11.93 16.40 -6.07
N THR A 78 -12.21 16.30 -4.77
CA THR A 78 -12.28 17.39 -3.80
C THR A 78 -11.23 17.12 -2.73
N THR A 79 -11.08 18.03 -1.76
CA THR A 79 -10.09 17.87 -0.67
C THR A 79 -10.25 16.57 0.13
N THR A 80 -11.47 16.05 0.25
CA THR A 80 -11.78 14.90 1.13
C THR A 80 -12.37 13.71 0.40
N ARG A 81 -12.55 13.80 -0.91
CA ARG A 81 -13.24 12.76 -1.69
C ARG A 81 -12.77 12.72 -3.13
N ILE A 82 -12.66 11.52 -3.67
CA ILE A 82 -12.36 11.23 -5.07
C ILE A 82 -13.46 10.36 -5.70
N VAL A 83 -13.73 10.62 -6.97
CA VAL A 83 -14.45 9.70 -7.87
C VAL A 83 -13.45 9.22 -8.90
N PHE A 84 -13.33 7.90 -9.05
CA PHE A 84 -12.37 7.29 -9.98
C PHE A 84 -12.97 6.07 -10.66
N VAL A 85 -12.42 5.72 -11.82
CA VAL A 85 -12.80 4.53 -12.57
C VAL A 85 -11.70 3.50 -12.41
N ARG A 86 -12.03 2.39 -11.75
CA ARG A 86 -11.17 1.22 -11.65
C ARG A 86 -11.45 0.30 -12.82
N SER A 87 -10.42 0.01 -13.60
CA SER A 87 -10.50 -0.82 -14.79
C SER A 87 -9.63 -2.05 -14.63
N HIS A 88 -10.05 -3.19 -15.18
CA HIS A 88 -9.21 -4.38 -15.31
C HIS A 88 -9.63 -5.22 -16.51
N GLN A 89 -8.75 -6.13 -16.92
CA GLN A 89 -9.01 -7.06 -18.01
C GLN A 89 -9.70 -8.33 -17.49
N GLU A 90 -10.75 -8.75 -18.19
CA GLU A 90 -11.43 -10.02 -17.99
C GLU A 90 -11.60 -10.71 -19.35
N GLY A 91 -10.73 -11.69 -19.63
CA GLY A 91 -10.62 -12.26 -20.97
C GLY A 91 -10.10 -11.23 -21.97
N ASN A 92 -10.89 -10.95 -23.02
CA ASN A 92 -10.57 -9.93 -24.03
C ASN A 92 -11.24 -8.57 -23.74
N ASP A 93 -12.08 -8.50 -22.71
CA ASP A 93 -12.82 -7.28 -22.37
C ASP A 93 -12.13 -6.49 -21.26
N THR A 94 -12.37 -5.18 -21.26
CA THR A 94 -12.07 -4.31 -20.11
C THR A 94 -13.35 -4.11 -19.30
N LYS A 95 -13.29 -4.44 -18.01
CA LYS A 95 -14.36 -4.16 -17.05
C LYS A 95 -14.02 -2.89 -16.30
N ASN A 96 -15.01 -2.02 -16.15
CA ASN A 96 -14.89 -0.74 -15.46
C ASN A 96 -15.87 -0.69 -14.30
N ALA A 97 -15.43 -0.14 -13.17
CA ALA A 97 -16.26 0.20 -12.03
C ALA A 97 -16.01 1.67 -11.67
N THR A 98 -17.08 2.43 -11.48
CA THR A 98 -16.98 3.78 -10.92
C THR A 98 -17.02 3.66 -9.41
N LEU A 99 -15.99 4.15 -8.75
CA LEU A 99 -15.79 4.08 -7.31
C LEU A 99 -15.76 5.47 -6.71
N ILE A 100 -16.16 5.53 -5.44
CA ILE A 100 -16.05 6.71 -4.59
C ILE A 100 -15.06 6.37 -3.49
N GLY A 101 -14.02 7.19 -3.37
CA GLY A 101 -13.06 7.14 -2.28
C GLY A 101 -13.26 8.33 -1.35
N ASP A 102 -13.40 8.08 -0.05
CA ASP A 102 -13.38 9.10 0.99
C ASP A 102 -12.00 9.10 1.66
N PHE A 103 -11.32 10.24 1.60
CA PHE A 103 -10.00 10.40 2.19
C PHE A 103 -10.14 10.62 3.69
N VAL A 104 -9.52 9.74 4.47
CA VAL A 104 -9.57 9.73 5.94
C VAL A 104 -8.18 9.56 6.53
N ASN A 105 -8.03 9.89 7.80
CA ASN A 105 -6.77 9.82 8.52
C ASN A 105 -6.79 8.55 9.36
N TYR A 106 -5.78 7.68 9.21
CA TYR A 106 -5.72 6.44 9.97
C TYR A 106 -5.55 6.68 11.48
N PHE A 107 -4.82 7.72 11.88
CA PHE A 107 -4.76 8.15 13.27
C PHE A 107 -5.34 9.55 13.44
N GLU A 108 -6.20 9.70 14.44
CA GLU A 108 -6.96 10.92 14.75
C GLU A 108 -6.08 12.16 15.02
N ASN A 109 -4.81 11.94 15.36
CA ASN A 109 -3.87 13.01 15.72
C ASN A 109 -3.12 13.63 14.53
N TYR A 110 -3.27 13.08 13.31
CA TYR A 110 -2.64 13.65 12.12
C TYR A 110 -3.63 14.45 11.30
N THR A 111 -3.11 15.34 10.45
CA THR A 111 -3.89 16.15 9.49
C THR A 111 -3.79 15.62 8.06
N TYR A 112 -3.12 14.48 7.86
CA TYR A 112 -2.82 13.90 6.57
C TYR A 112 -3.74 12.72 6.27
N TYR A 113 -4.34 12.72 5.07
CA TYR A 113 -5.18 11.64 4.58
C TYR A 113 -4.30 10.51 4.02
N ASP A 114 -4.02 9.47 4.79
CA ASP A 114 -3.24 8.30 4.37
C ASP A 114 -4.11 7.10 3.97
N VAL A 115 -5.41 7.17 4.22
CA VAL A 115 -6.40 6.14 3.94
C VAL A 115 -7.47 6.66 2.99
N MET A 116 -7.96 5.75 2.15
CA MET A 116 -9.12 5.95 1.29
C MET A 116 -10.14 4.85 1.57
N ASP A 117 -11.28 5.22 2.15
CA ASP A 117 -12.43 4.34 2.31
C ASP A 117 -13.17 4.25 0.97
N ILE A 118 -13.40 3.02 0.48
CA ILE A 118 -13.88 2.79 -0.89
C ILE A 118 -15.31 2.26 -0.87
N SER A 119 -16.13 2.83 -1.76
CA SER A 119 -17.48 2.37 -2.03
C SER A 119 -17.80 2.46 -3.53
N GLY A 120 -18.93 1.88 -3.93
CA GLY A 120 -19.47 2.00 -5.29
C GLY A 120 -19.39 0.74 -6.14
N ASP A 121 -18.72 -0.32 -5.69
CA ASP A 121 -18.77 -1.62 -6.36
C ASP A 121 -19.03 -2.80 -5.40
N LYS A 122 -19.03 -4.00 -5.99
CA LYS A 122 -19.19 -5.29 -5.31
C LYS A 122 -17.87 -6.07 -5.21
N SER A 123 -16.73 -5.39 -5.35
CA SER A 123 -15.41 -6.04 -5.25
C SER A 123 -15.13 -6.57 -3.84
N GLY A 124 -15.78 -5.99 -2.83
CA GLY A 124 -15.53 -6.27 -1.42
C GLY A 124 -14.37 -5.46 -0.84
N VAL A 125 -13.63 -4.71 -1.66
CA VAL A 125 -12.63 -3.74 -1.19
C VAL A 125 -13.36 -2.60 -0.50
N TYR A 126 -12.99 -2.33 0.76
CA TYR A 126 -13.63 -1.29 1.57
C TYR A 126 -12.67 -0.19 2.01
N ALA A 127 -11.35 -0.43 1.99
CA ALA A 127 -10.35 0.58 2.31
C ALA A 127 -9.02 0.31 1.63
N GLU A 128 -8.25 1.37 1.40
CA GLU A 128 -6.87 1.33 0.93
C GLU A 128 -6.03 2.30 1.75
N ARG A 129 -4.79 1.93 2.09
CA ARG A 129 -3.85 2.77 2.83
C ARG A 129 -2.55 2.93 2.06
N LEU A 130 -2.09 4.17 1.90
CA LEU A 130 -0.78 4.49 1.34
C LEU A 130 0.26 4.51 2.45
N TYR A 131 1.24 3.63 2.39
CA TYR A 131 2.29 3.54 3.42
C TYR A 131 3.69 3.89 2.90
N TYR A 132 3.84 4.11 1.59
CA TYR A 132 5.02 4.70 0.98
C TYR A 132 4.65 5.47 -0.29
N MET A 133 5.36 6.55 -0.58
CA MET A 133 5.26 7.29 -1.84
C MET A 133 6.63 7.87 -2.22
N SER A 134 7.03 7.70 -3.48
CA SER A 134 8.26 8.31 -3.99
C SER A 134 8.18 9.84 -3.97
N THR A 135 9.33 10.50 -3.92
CA THR A 135 9.40 11.98 -3.88
C THR A 135 8.71 12.63 -5.11
N ASP A 136 8.81 12.01 -6.28
CA ASP A 136 8.14 12.46 -7.51
C ASP A 136 6.65 12.08 -7.59
N ARG A 137 6.19 11.27 -6.62
CA ARG A 137 4.82 10.75 -6.48
C ARG A 137 4.38 9.81 -7.60
N ASN A 138 5.31 9.36 -8.45
CA ASN A 138 5.00 8.45 -9.55
C ASN A 138 4.88 7.00 -9.10
N CYS A 139 5.29 6.69 -7.88
CA CYS A 139 5.32 5.35 -7.33
C CYS A 139 4.82 5.38 -5.88
N GLY A 140 3.99 4.40 -5.51
CA GLY A 140 3.43 4.31 -4.17
C GLY A 140 3.10 2.89 -3.78
N LEU A 141 3.18 2.61 -2.48
CA LEU A 141 2.84 1.31 -1.91
C LEU A 141 1.52 1.39 -1.16
N VAL A 142 0.56 0.62 -1.65
CA VAL A 142 -0.81 0.64 -1.17
C VAL A 142 -1.15 -0.70 -0.55
N GLN A 143 -1.59 -0.68 0.70
CA GLN A 143 -2.22 -1.81 1.36
C GLN A 143 -3.73 -1.77 1.09
N VAL A 144 -4.28 -2.88 0.62
CA VAL A 144 -5.68 -3.00 0.22
C VAL A 144 -6.41 -3.93 1.20
N PHE A 145 -7.56 -3.47 1.68
CA PHE A 145 -8.40 -4.20 2.61
C PHE A 145 -9.73 -4.58 1.95
N ALA A 146 -10.03 -5.87 1.94
CA ALA A 146 -11.29 -6.38 1.39
C ALA A 146 -11.96 -7.41 2.29
N ALA A 147 -13.28 -7.42 2.29
CA ALA A 147 -14.07 -8.46 2.93
C ALA A 147 -13.90 -9.78 2.18
N ALA A 148 -13.69 -10.89 2.89
CA ALA A 148 -13.71 -12.20 2.26
C ALA A 148 -15.14 -12.62 1.87
N ARG A 149 -15.22 -13.58 0.94
CA ARG A 149 -16.50 -14.17 0.51
C ARG A 149 -17.23 -14.94 1.63
N TYR A 150 -16.51 -15.31 2.69
CA TYR A 150 -17.05 -15.99 3.87
C TYR A 150 -17.12 -14.99 5.04
N LYS A 151 -18.23 -15.04 5.79
CA LYS A 151 -18.42 -14.15 6.95
C LYS A 151 -17.28 -14.36 7.94
N ASP A 152 -16.70 -13.24 8.39
CA ASP A 152 -15.65 -13.10 9.41
C ASP A 152 -14.18 -13.30 8.96
N ASP A 153 -13.92 -13.36 7.65
CA ASP A 153 -12.54 -13.36 7.12
C ASP A 153 -12.24 -12.07 6.33
N TYR A 154 -11.01 -11.57 6.42
CA TYR A 154 -10.55 -10.33 5.80
C TYR A 154 -9.33 -10.64 4.93
N ASN A 155 -9.37 -10.20 3.68
CA ASN A 155 -8.23 -10.28 2.79
C ASN A 155 -7.46 -8.97 2.83
N VAL A 156 -6.16 -9.08 3.08
CA VAL A 156 -5.22 -7.96 2.98
C VAL A 156 -4.14 -8.33 1.98
N TRP A 157 -3.89 -7.45 1.04
CA TRP A 157 -2.76 -7.56 0.11
C TRP A 157 -2.16 -6.19 -0.14
N ASN A 158 -1.03 -6.18 -0.83
CA ASN A 158 -0.31 -4.95 -1.10
C ASN A 158 -0.08 -4.81 -2.60
N GLU A 159 0.02 -3.57 -3.03
CA GLU A 159 0.14 -3.18 -4.42
C GLU A 159 1.23 -2.12 -4.56
N LEU A 160 2.17 -2.38 -5.47
CA LEU A 160 3.01 -1.34 -6.05
C LEU A 160 2.18 -0.63 -7.11
N ARG A 161 1.82 0.62 -6.85
CA ARG A 161 1.05 1.45 -7.78
C ARG A 161 1.93 2.51 -8.40
N VAL A 162 1.72 2.72 -9.69
CA VAL A 162 2.60 3.57 -10.50
C VAL A 162 1.78 4.44 -11.45
N ARG A 163 2.16 5.71 -11.57
CA ARG A 163 1.50 6.66 -12.47
C ARG A 163 2.02 6.52 -13.90
N GLY A 164 1.17 6.84 -14.87
CA GLY A 164 1.54 6.92 -16.28
C GLY A 164 1.71 5.54 -16.92
N ARG A 165 2.72 5.36 -17.77
CA ARG A 165 3.06 4.06 -18.39
C ARG A 165 4.53 3.75 -18.14
N PRO A 166 4.89 3.33 -16.92
CA PRO A 166 6.28 3.18 -16.57
C PRO A 166 6.88 1.90 -17.14
N GLU A 167 8.18 1.95 -17.36
CA GLU A 167 9.01 0.76 -17.47
C GLU A 167 9.59 0.44 -16.09
N TYR A 168 9.82 -0.83 -15.74
CA TYR A 168 10.34 -1.17 -14.40
C TYR A 168 11.63 -0.42 -14.06
N SER A 169 12.52 -0.31 -15.05
CA SER A 169 13.80 0.37 -14.94
C SER A 169 13.68 1.88 -14.76
N SER A 170 12.51 2.47 -15.06
CA SER A 170 12.25 3.89 -14.85
C SER A 170 11.54 4.17 -13.52
N LEU A 171 11.21 3.15 -12.74
CA LEU A 171 10.68 3.36 -11.40
C LEU A 171 11.78 3.87 -10.47
N ASP A 172 11.40 4.79 -9.60
CA ASP A 172 12.24 5.31 -8.53
C ASP A 172 12.90 4.15 -7.74
N GLU A 173 14.20 4.29 -7.51
CA GLU A 173 15.02 3.22 -6.93
C GLU A 173 14.59 2.90 -5.50
N GLU A 174 14.18 3.92 -4.74
CA GLU A 174 13.71 3.76 -3.37
C GLU A 174 12.35 3.05 -3.36
N CYS A 175 11.41 3.45 -4.22
CA CYS A 175 10.14 2.76 -4.33
C CYS A 175 10.28 1.27 -4.67
N ARG A 176 11.24 0.93 -5.55
CA ARG A 176 11.56 -0.48 -5.83
C ARG A 176 12.12 -1.19 -4.61
N LYS A 177 13.07 -0.59 -3.90
CA LYS A 177 13.68 -1.17 -2.69
C LYS A 177 12.64 -1.37 -1.59
N GLU A 178 11.78 -0.39 -1.37
CA GLU A 178 10.69 -0.47 -0.39
C GLU A 178 9.70 -1.58 -0.76
N TYR A 179 9.33 -1.70 -2.04
CA TYR A 179 8.49 -2.81 -2.47
C TYR A 179 9.16 -4.17 -2.29
N GLU A 180 10.43 -4.29 -2.68
CA GLU A 180 11.20 -5.54 -2.57
C GLU A 180 11.38 -5.93 -1.09
N ALA A 181 11.79 -4.99 -0.23
CA ALA A 181 11.94 -5.22 1.21
C ALA A 181 10.62 -5.64 1.86
N TYR A 182 9.52 -4.98 1.50
CA TYR A 182 8.21 -5.34 2.00
C TYR A 182 7.80 -6.73 1.51
N ALA A 183 7.90 -6.97 0.21
CA ALA A 183 7.58 -8.26 -0.40
C ALA A 183 8.37 -9.42 0.22
N GLU A 184 9.65 -9.21 0.55
CA GLU A 184 10.49 -10.18 1.25
C GLU A 184 10.05 -10.41 2.71
N ALA A 185 9.60 -9.37 3.40
CA ALA A 185 9.15 -9.47 4.79
C ALA A 185 7.83 -10.24 4.94
N ILE A 186 6.90 -10.10 3.98
CA ILE A 186 5.55 -10.68 4.07
C ILE A 186 5.33 -11.92 3.20
N THR A 187 6.20 -12.22 2.23
CA THR A 187 6.05 -13.40 1.38
C THR A 187 7.30 -14.27 1.42
N ASN A 188 7.13 -15.59 1.37
CA ASN A 188 8.21 -16.53 1.03
C ASN A 188 8.62 -16.41 -0.47
N LYS A 189 8.71 -15.18 -1.01
CA LYS A 189 8.97 -14.78 -2.41
C LYS A 189 8.06 -15.37 -3.50
N ARG A 190 7.06 -16.21 -3.16
CA ARG A 190 6.30 -17.01 -4.15
C ARG A 190 5.02 -16.39 -4.70
N ASN A 191 4.54 -15.27 -4.14
CA ASN A 191 3.22 -14.72 -4.49
C ASN A 191 3.28 -13.31 -5.11
N LEU A 192 4.45 -12.87 -5.57
CA LEU A 192 4.58 -11.60 -6.28
C LEU A 192 4.18 -11.80 -7.74
N THR A 193 3.10 -11.15 -8.13
CA THR A 193 2.60 -11.21 -9.51
C THR A 193 2.46 -9.79 -10.04
N SER A 194 2.86 -9.56 -11.28
CA SER A 194 2.64 -8.29 -11.98
C SER A 194 1.42 -8.42 -12.87
N PRO A 195 0.29 -7.75 -12.55
CA PRO A 195 -0.86 -7.70 -13.46
C PRO A 195 -0.64 -6.70 -14.60
N TYR A 196 0.31 -5.78 -14.47
CA TYR A 196 0.67 -4.84 -15.52
C TYR A 196 1.47 -5.50 -16.63
N ARG A 197 1.19 -5.09 -17.87
CA ARG A 197 1.94 -5.46 -19.07
C ARG A 197 2.02 -4.24 -19.99
N ARG A 198 3.08 -4.16 -20.78
CA ARG A 198 3.28 -3.03 -21.72
C ARG A 198 2.15 -2.88 -22.74
N ASP A 199 1.45 -3.95 -23.06
CA ASP A 199 0.32 -3.99 -24.00
C ASP A 199 -1.05 -3.72 -23.36
N CYS A 200 -1.11 -3.51 -22.04
CA CYS A 200 -2.33 -3.08 -21.36
C CYS A 200 -2.84 -1.77 -21.94
N ARG A 201 -4.14 -1.65 -22.17
CA ARG A 201 -4.76 -0.46 -22.78
C ARG A 201 -5.34 0.48 -21.74
#